data_AF-U6K189-F1
#
_entry.id   AF-U6K189-F1
#
_cell.length_a   1.000
_cell.length_b   1.000
_cell.length_c   1.000
_cell.angle_alpha   90.00
_cell.angle_beta   90.00
_cell.angle_gamma   90.00
#
_symmetry.space_group_name_H-M   'P 1'
#
loop_
_entity.id
_entity.type
_entity.pdbx_description
1 polymer ?
#
loop_
_entity_poly.entity_id
_entity_poly.type
_entity_poly.pdbx_seq_one_letter_code
_entity_poly.pdbx_strand_id
1 'polypeptide(L)'
;MEKDLQRSLDESDAEAARVAADIEEATTLAYTYRQRGKVVTLDGGLIEVDGRMVGGGLGFGGCSIRTDGFAAGGGLSLYTKTEEEQQQQQQQQQQLLQQLQHTIKQLQHNIAEHKRKQEDLVATERHLGRQHAEAESAAELLQQNIAAAKLQRRELETRVKRANEEDLTADEKKKLTKLQAEVASLSSTQASLHSMVQQQEQQLQQLQQQLHAAGGEEMKKRRARLLKAERGISRERSAELKQQLAGLEAEATETLKHLEDATQKKQQLQQQLQQLQQQQQQAEKELKDTTATAAPAAAAAAAAQQQQQQQRQLRAALDSLKEVDATIRNEEEEAAQTEQQQQQQQQQQQQQQQQQQQQTLALTDGSMEVDSDDQQQQQQQQQQQQQQQQQQQQQQDFAAEDLELLQRLSIDIREAALCEYTAADIEKLQQQQEEQQQQQEQQQQQGSLHALQLYKQKKKETAAKEIDTKTAAADREKTKQQLEKLKTTRKLLFLSAFNIISTKLKETYRVI
;
A
#
# COMPACT_ATOMS: atom_id res chain seq x y z
N MET A 1 1.49 140.13 -40.62
CA MET A 1 2.09 139.77 -41.91
C MET A 1 3.60 139.98 -41.85
N GLU A 2 4.30 139.20 -41.02
CA GLU A 2 5.79 139.15 -40.99
C GLU A 2 6.30 137.93 -40.21
N LYS A 3 5.50 136.85 -40.13
CA LYS A 3 5.86 135.60 -39.43
C LYS A 3 5.65 134.32 -40.25
N ASP A 4 5.20 134.45 -41.51
CA ASP A 4 4.90 133.30 -42.39
C ASP A 4 5.87 133.15 -43.57
N LEU A 5 6.99 133.89 -43.59
CA LEU A 5 8.03 133.80 -44.63
C LEU A 5 9.36 133.16 -44.16
N GLN A 6 9.42 132.72 -42.90
CA GLN A 6 10.59 132.04 -42.32
C GLN A 6 10.39 130.54 -42.07
N ARG A 7 9.28 129.96 -42.52
CA ARG A 7 8.95 128.54 -42.30
C ARG A 7 8.93 127.67 -43.56
N SER A 8 9.30 128.23 -44.71
CA SER A 8 9.29 127.52 -46.02
C SER A 8 10.68 127.32 -46.64
N LEU A 9 11.76 127.51 -45.88
CA LEU A 9 13.15 127.30 -46.34
C LEU A 9 13.89 126.16 -45.61
N ASP A 10 13.27 125.52 -44.62
CA ASP A 10 13.91 124.45 -43.82
C ASP A 10 13.48 123.02 -44.20
N GLU A 11 12.62 122.85 -45.22
CA GLU A 11 12.13 121.53 -45.67
C GLU A 11 12.73 121.04 -47.01
N SER A 12 13.58 121.83 -47.67
CA SER A 12 14.22 121.47 -48.95
C SER A 12 15.58 120.75 -48.82
N ASP A 13 16.13 120.61 -47.62
CA ASP A 13 17.48 120.04 -47.41
C ASP A 13 17.48 118.55 -46.97
N ALA A 14 16.32 117.91 -46.85
CA ALA A 14 16.20 116.56 -46.28
C ALA A 14 16.48 115.39 -47.27
N GLU A 15 16.78 115.64 -48.54
CA GLU A 15 17.05 114.59 -49.55
C GLU A 15 18.37 114.80 -50.34
N ALA A 16 19.34 115.49 -49.76
CA ALA A 16 20.66 115.67 -50.37
C ALA A 16 21.54 114.42 -50.22
N ALA A 17 21.75 113.66 -51.31
CA ALA A 17 22.79 112.63 -51.37
C ALA A 17 24.18 113.28 -51.37
N ARG A 18 25.05 112.87 -50.43
CA ARG A 18 26.41 113.40 -50.30
C ARG A 18 27.44 112.37 -50.75
N VAL A 19 28.58 112.85 -51.22
CA VAL A 19 29.71 112.02 -51.65
C VAL A 19 30.86 112.22 -50.66
N ALA A 20 31.51 111.13 -50.24
CA ALA A 20 32.67 111.12 -49.36
C ALA A 20 33.85 110.45 -50.06
N ALA A 21 35.09 110.80 -49.69
CA ALA A 21 36.26 110.11 -50.23
C ALA A 21 36.38 108.70 -49.63
N ASP A 22 36.32 108.59 -48.30
CA ASP A 22 36.53 107.35 -47.55
C ASP A 22 35.34 107.00 -46.65
N ILE A 23 35.27 105.75 -46.16
CA ILE A 23 34.17 105.27 -45.33
C ILE A 23 34.09 105.95 -43.96
N GLU A 24 35.24 106.38 -43.41
CA GLU A 24 35.31 107.13 -42.15
C GLU A 24 34.74 108.54 -42.31
N GLU A 25 35.05 109.19 -43.43
CA GLU A 25 34.43 110.47 -43.82
C GLU A 25 32.94 110.29 -44.10
N ALA A 26 32.53 109.21 -44.79
CA ALA A 26 31.13 108.91 -45.05
C ALA A 26 30.32 108.71 -43.76
N THR A 27 30.89 108.00 -42.78
CA THR A 27 30.27 107.77 -41.47
C THR A 27 30.12 109.09 -40.72
N THR A 28 31.14 109.94 -40.79
CA THR A 28 31.12 111.25 -40.16
C THR A 28 30.05 112.14 -40.83
N LEU A 29 30.00 112.18 -42.16
CA LEU A 29 29.01 112.97 -42.91
C LEU A 29 27.57 112.48 -42.71
N ALA A 30 27.36 111.18 -42.54
CA ALA A 30 26.04 110.60 -42.33
C ALA A 30 25.44 110.94 -40.95
N TYR A 31 26.29 111.07 -39.91
CA TYR A 31 25.82 111.22 -38.52
C TYR A 31 26.12 112.57 -37.85
N THR A 32 27.04 113.40 -38.35
CA THR A 32 27.51 114.61 -37.64
C THR A 32 26.65 115.86 -37.86
N TYR A 33 25.98 115.97 -39.01
CA TYR A 33 25.11 117.13 -39.31
C TYR A 33 23.68 116.90 -38.80
N ARG A 34 22.98 117.98 -38.41
CA ARG A 34 21.59 117.95 -37.86
C ARG A 34 20.56 117.26 -38.75
N GLN A 35 20.89 117.05 -40.02
CA GLN A 35 20.12 116.28 -41.00
C GLN A 35 20.94 115.05 -41.40
N ARG A 36 20.40 113.85 -41.13
CA ARG A 36 20.98 112.58 -41.59
C ARG A 36 20.67 112.40 -43.07
N GLY A 37 21.70 112.25 -43.91
CA GLY A 37 21.57 112.09 -45.36
C GLY A 37 22.24 110.81 -45.84
N LYS A 38 21.82 110.28 -47.00
CA LYS A 38 22.49 109.14 -47.64
C LYS A 38 23.87 109.57 -48.12
N VAL A 39 24.91 108.78 -47.80
CA VAL A 39 26.29 109.08 -48.19
C VAL A 39 26.88 107.94 -49.00
N VAL A 40 27.49 108.28 -50.13
CA VAL A 40 28.17 107.33 -51.02
C VAL A 40 29.66 107.63 -51.03
N THR A 41 30.52 106.64 -50.78
CA THR A 41 31.98 106.79 -50.96
C THR A 41 32.36 106.72 -52.43
N LEU A 42 33.51 107.28 -52.81
CA LEU A 42 34.04 107.16 -54.17
C LEU A 42 34.23 105.69 -54.60
N ASP A 43 34.52 104.80 -53.65
CA ASP A 43 34.65 103.35 -53.88
C ASP A 43 33.30 102.60 -53.98
N GLY A 44 32.17 103.32 -53.95
CA GLY A 44 30.83 102.74 -54.11
C GLY A 44 30.19 102.19 -52.84
N GLY A 45 30.75 102.49 -51.67
CA GLY A 45 30.16 102.16 -50.38
C GLY A 45 29.01 103.12 -50.04
N LEU A 46 27.81 102.59 -49.82
CA LEU A 46 26.62 103.37 -49.47
C LEU A 46 26.29 103.21 -47.99
N ILE A 47 26.16 104.33 -47.27
CA ILE A 47 25.61 104.39 -45.92
C ILE A 47 24.17 104.92 -46.01
N GLU A 48 23.20 104.04 -45.77
CA GLU A 48 21.79 104.43 -45.68
C GLU A 48 21.43 104.95 -44.28
N VAL A 49 20.51 105.91 -44.25
CA VAL A 49 20.07 106.59 -43.02
C VAL A 49 19.08 105.73 -42.20
N ASP A 50 18.42 104.77 -42.85
CA ASP A 50 17.34 103.96 -42.28
C ASP A 50 17.83 102.81 -41.39
N GLY A 51 19.15 102.66 -41.24
CA GLY A 51 19.77 101.63 -40.41
C GLY A 51 19.69 100.22 -40.99
N ARG A 52 19.29 100.06 -42.26
CA ARG A 52 19.38 98.76 -42.94
C ARG A 52 20.85 98.43 -43.16
N MET A 53 21.25 97.23 -42.75
CA MET A 53 22.55 96.69 -43.09
C MET A 53 22.60 96.35 -44.58
N VAL A 54 23.30 97.15 -45.37
CA VAL A 54 23.58 96.84 -46.78
C VAL A 54 24.65 95.75 -46.81
N GLY A 55 24.29 94.54 -47.28
CA GLY A 55 25.19 93.40 -47.34
C GLY A 55 26.31 93.63 -48.36
N GLY A 56 27.57 93.63 -47.89
CA GLY A 56 28.74 93.79 -48.76
C GLY A 56 28.95 92.58 -49.66
N GLY A 57 28.44 92.64 -50.89
CA GLY A 57 28.76 91.72 -51.97
C GLY A 57 29.72 92.36 -52.97
N LEU A 58 30.50 91.56 -53.69
CA LEU A 58 31.24 91.96 -54.89
C LEU A 58 30.26 92.26 -56.04
N GLY A 59 29.38 93.25 -55.85
CA GLY A 59 28.50 93.76 -56.89
C GLY A 59 29.26 94.81 -57.68
N PHE A 60 29.64 94.50 -58.92
CA PHE A 60 30.19 95.49 -59.85
C PHE A 60 29.08 96.49 -60.22
N GLY A 61 28.99 97.60 -59.49
CA GLY A 61 28.08 98.71 -59.77
C GLY A 61 28.53 99.50 -60.99
N GLY A 62 28.16 99.06 -62.19
CA GLY A 62 28.42 99.80 -63.42
C GLY A 62 27.64 101.12 -63.45
N CYS A 63 28.33 102.24 -63.75
CA CYS A 63 27.77 103.58 -63.88
C CYS A 63 26.49 103.61 -64.74
N SER A 64 25.37 104.08 -64.16
CA SER A 64 24.12 104.33 -64.89
C SER A 64 24.03 105.73 -65.52
N ILE A 65 25.07 106.57 -65.41
CA ILE A 65 25.12 107.89 -66.06
C ILE A 65 26.08 107.80 -67.24
N ARG A 66 25.53 107.85 -68.46
CA ARG A 66 26.30 108.02 -69.70
C ARG A 66 26.57 109.51 -69.88
N THR A 67 27.83 109.93 -69.77
CA THR A 67 28.28 111.22 -70.28
C THR A 67 28.87 111.02 -71.68
N ASP A 68 28.41 111.79 -72.66
CA ASP A 68 28.91 111.74 -74.03
C ASP A 68 30.41 112.09 -74.04
N GLY A 69 31.27 111.08 -74.22
CA GLY A 69 32.71 111.29 -74.39
C GLY A 69 33.65 110.21 -73.85
N PHE A 70 33.18 109.22 -73.08
CA PHE A 70 34.06 108.15 -72.58
C PHE A 70 33.74 106.79 -73.22
N ALA A 71 34.64 106.36 -74.11
CA ALA A 71 34.60 105.03 -74.70
C ALA A 71 34.81 103.96 -73.62
N ALA A 72 33.91 102.98 -73.60
CA ALA A 72 33.99 101.80 -72.74
C ALA A 72 35.31 101.05 -72.96
N GLY A 73 36.19 101.08 -71.97
CA GLY A 73 37.47 100.38 -71.98
C GLY A 73 37.80 99.86 -70.59
N GLY A 74 37.67 98.55 -70.40
CA GLY A 74 37.92 97.83 -69.15
C GLY A 74 36.76 96.89 -68.85
N GLY A 75 36.67 95.68 -69.40
CA GLY A 75 37.77 94.72 -69.52
C GLY A 75 37.75 93.76 -68.32
N LEU A 76 36.63 93.10 -68.07
CA LEU A 76 36.58 91.88 -67.27
C LEU A 76 35.68 90.84 -67.95
N SER A 77 36.01 90.51 -69.19
CA SER A 77 35.59 89.25 -69.83
C SER A 77 36.44 88.11 -69.28
N LEU A 78 36.46 87.93 -67.95
CA LEU A 78 36.97 86.70 -67.34
C LEU A 78 35.85 85.67 -67.41
N TYR A 79 35.82 84.88 -68.50
CA TYR A 79 35.11 83.60 -68.61
C TYR A 79 33.80 83.49 -67.81
N THR A 80 32.87 84.43 -68.00
CA THR A 80 31.49 84.21 -67.58
C THR A 80 30.91 83.23 -68.58
N LYS A 81 30.83 81.95 -68.20
CA LYS A 81 30.01 80.98 -68.93
C LYS A 81 28.66 81.65 -69.17
N THR A 82 28.15 81.58 -70.40
CA THR A 82 26.81 82.07 -70.71
C THR A 82 25.82 81.41 -69.75
N GLU A 83 24.76 82.11 -69.35
CA GLU A 83 23.76 81.59 -68.40
C GLU A 83 23.23 80.20 -68.84
N GLU A 84 23.15 79.98 -70.15
CA GLU A 84 22.80 78.70 -70.77
C GLU A 84 23.84 77.59 -70.51
N GLU A 85 25.13 77.86 -70.65
CA GLU A 85 26.21 76.91 -70.33
C GLU A 85 26.25 76.57 -68.84
N GLN A 86 25.97 77.57 -67.99
CA GLN A 86 25.91 77.38 -66.55
C GLN A 86 24.70 76.54 -66.13
N GLN A 87 23.53 76.76 -66.75
CA GLN A 87 22.34 75.93 -66.56
C GLN A 87 22.54 74.51 -67.09
N GLN A 88 23.11 74.33 -68.28
CA GLN A 88 23.41 73.00 -68.82
C GLN A 88 24.39 72.24 -67.93
N GLN A 89 25.44 72.91 -67.43
CA GLN A 89 26.37 72.29 -66.50
C GLN A 89 25.69 71.89 -65.18
N GLN A 90 24.78 72.72 -64.66
CA GLN A 90 24.02 72.41 -63.45
C GLN A 90 23.07 71.21 -63.65
N GLN A 91 22.40 71.13 -64.80
CA GLN A 91 21.55 69.99 -65.15
C GLN A 91 22.36 68.69 -65.29
N GLN A 92 23.53 68.74 -65.95
CA GLN A 92 24.44 67.59 -66.04
C GLN A 92 24.93 67.13 -64.67
N GLN A 93 25.27 68.06 -63.77
CA GLN A 93 25.65 67.72 -62.39
C GLN A 93 24.49 67.09 -61.62
N GLN A 94 23.26 67.60 -61.77
CA GLN A 94 22.07 67.00 -61.14
C GLN A 94 21.80 65.59 -61.66
N GLN A 95 21.92 65.35 -62.97
CA GLN A 95 21.78 64.01 -63.56
C GLN A 95 22.86 63.05 -63.03
N LEU A 96 24.11 63.51 -62.94
CA LEU A 96 25.21 62.70 -62.39
C LEU A 96 24.96 62.34 -60.92
N LEU A 97 24.47 63.29 -60.11
CA LEU A 97 24.11 63.05 -58.72
C LEU A 97 22.97 62.04 -58.59
N GLN A 98 21.95 62.11 -59.46
CA GLN A 98 20.85 61.14 -59.47
C GLN A 98 21.35 59.73 -59.85
N GLN A 99 22.23 59.62 -60.85
CA GLN A 99 22.83 58.34 -61.25
C GLN A 99 23.70 57.76 -60.13
N LEU A 100 24.53 58.59 -59.48
CA LEU A 100 25.33 58.19 -58.32
C LEU A 100 24.43 57.71 -57.17
N GLN A 101 23.35 58.44 -56.87
CA GLN A 101 22.41 58.06 -55.82
C GLN A 101 21.71 56.73 -56.11
N HIS A 102 21.33 56.48 -57.37
CA HIS A 102 20.78 55.19 -57.79
C HIS A 102 21.81 54.06 -57.62
N THR A 103 23.05 54.30 -58.04
CA THR A 103 24.15 53.34 -57.91
C THR A 103 24.44 53.02 -56.44
N ILE A 104 24.45 54.03 -55.57
CA ILE A 104 24.62 53.85 -54.11
C ILE A 104 23.51 52.97 -53.55
N LYS A 105 22.24 53.20 -53.93
CA LYS A 105 21.11 52.37 -53.49
C LYS A 105 21.24 50.92 -53.96
N GLN A 106 21.65 50.71 -55.21
CA GLN A 106 21.90 49.36 -55.74
C GLN A 106 23.03 48.65 -54.98
N LEU A 107 24.15 49.34 -54.72
CA LEU A 107 25.26 48.78 -53.94
C LEU A 107 24.85 48.47 -52.50
N GLN A 108 24.07 49.34 -51.85
CA GLN A 108 23.52 49.09 -50.52
C GLN A 108 22.62 47.85 -50.50
N HIS A 109 21.79 47.67 -51.52
CA HIS A 109 20.96 46.47 -51.66
C HIS A 109 21.81 45.21 -51.82
N ASN A 110 22.81 45.23 -52.71
CA ASN A 110 23.71 44.09 -52.92
C ASN A 110 24.48 43.75 -51.63
N ILE A 111 24.96 44.74 -50.89
CA ILE A 111 25.62 44.53 -49.59
C ILE A 111 24.66 43.86 -48.60
N ALA A 112 23.40 44.29 -48.54
CA ALA A 112 22.40 43.67 -47.68
C ALA A 112 22.11 42.20 -48.08
N GLU A 113 22.02 41.92 -49.38
CA GLU A 113 21.86 40.54 -49.87
C GLU A 113 23.07 39.66 -49.55
N HIS A 114 24.29 40.16 -49.74
CA HIS A 114 25.51 39.43 -49.41
C HIS A 114 25.61 39.15 -47.91
N LYS A 115 25.21 40.10 -47.06
CA LYS A 115 25.13 39.87 -45.61
C LYS A 115 24.15 38.76 -45.25
N ARG A 116 22.95 38.75 -45.84
CA ARG A 116 21.97 37.67 -45.64
C ARG A 116 22.52 36.32 -46.09
N LYS A 117 23.11 36.25 -47.29
CA LYS A 117 23.76 35.02 -47.79
C LYS A 117 24.88 34.55 -46.87
N GLN A 118 25.66 35.46 -46.30
CA GLN A 118 26.71 35.12 -45.34
C GLN A 118 26.14 34.57 -44.04
N GLU A 119 25.05 35.15 -43.52
CA GLU A 119 24.34 34.63 -42.34
C GLU A 119 23.76 33.23 -42.59
N ASP A 120 23.16 33.01 -43.76
CA ASP A 120 22.65 31.71 -44.17
C ASP A 120 23.77 30.67 -44.26
N LEU A 121 24.91 31.03 -44.88
CA LEU A 121 26.07 30.15 -44.97
C LEU A 121 26.60 29.78 -43.58
N VAL A 122 26.74 30.75 -42.67
CA VAL A 122 27.16 30.48 -41.29
C VAL A 122 26.16 29.57 -40.56
N ALA A 123 24.85 29.73 -40.81
CA ALA A 123 23.84 28.84 -40.26
C ALA A 123 23.98 27.41 -40.80
N THR A 124 24.22 27.25 -42.10
CA THR A 124 24.45 25.94 -42.72
C THR A 124 25.74 25.29 -42.24
N GLU A 125 26.83 26.05 -42.08
CA GLU A 125 28.11 25.57 -41.55
C GLU A 125 27.94 25.05 -40.12
N ARG A 126 27.19 25.77 -39.27
CA ARG A 126 26.84 25.31 -37.92
C ARG A 126 25.96 24.07 -37.93
N HIS A 127 25.08 23.91 -38.91
CA HIS A 127 24.26 22.71 -39.04
C HIS A 127 25.10 21.50 -39.46
N LEU A 128 25.96 21.66 -40.46
CA LEU A 128 26.89 20.64 -40.91
C LEU A 128 27.89 20.24 -39.81
N GLY A 129 28.39 21.21 -39.04
CA GLY A 129 29.26 20.94 -37.89
C GLY A 129 28.58 20.09 -36.81
N ARG A 130 27.28 20.31 -36.56
CA ARG A 130 26.49 19.45 -35.66
C ARG A 130 26.32 18.04 -36.21
N GLN A 131 25.96 17.91 -37.50
CA GLN A 131 25.84 16.60 -38.15
C GLN A 131 27.18 15.84 -38.16
N HIS A 132 28.30 16.55 -38.35
CA HIS A 132 29.64 15.97 -38.28
C HIS A 132 29.93 15.42 -36.88
N ALA A 133 29.69 16.22 -35.83
CA ALA A 133 29.88 15.78 -34.45
C ALA A 133 28.99 14.58 -34.07
N GLU A 134 27.75 14.56 -34.56
CA GLU A 134 26.84 13.41 -34.40
C GLU A 134 27.38 12.17 -35.12
N ALA A 135 27.84 12.31 -36.36
CA ALA A 135 28.45 11.23 -37.14
C ALA A 135 29.74 10.69 -36.50
N GLU A 136 30.59 11.56 -35.95
CA GLU A 136 31.78 11.16 -35.20
C GLU A 136 31.42 10.35 -33.96
N SER A 137 30.43 10.81 -33.18
CA SER A 137 29.97 10.07 -32.00
C SER A 137 29.38 8.68 -32.37
N ALA A 138 28.67 8.57 -33.49
CA ALA A 138 28.15 7.31 -33.99
C ALA A 138 29.27 6.37 -34.46
N ALA A 139 30.30 6.92 -35.12
CA ALA A 139 31.46 6.15 -35.56
C ALA A 139 32.24 5.60 -34.34
N GLU A 140 32.43 6.38 -33.29
CA GLU A 140 33.06 5.93 -32.04
C GLU A 140 32.28 4.78 -31.39
N LEU A 141 30.95 4.88 -31.32
CA LEU A 141 30.10 3.82 -30.79
C LEU A 141 30.22 2.53 -31.61
N LEU A 142 30.21 2.64 -32.94
CA LEU A 142 30.39 1.50 -33.84
C LEU A 142 31.78 0.86 -33.67
N GLN A 143 32.83 1.66 -33.48
CA GLN A 143 34.17 1.13 -33.19
C GLN A 143 34.21 0.35 -31.88
N GLN A 144 33.55 0.84 -30.81
CA GLN A 144 33.42 0.11 -29.55
C GLN A 144 32.66 -1.22 -29.72
N ASN A 145 31.56 -1.20 -30.47
CA ASN A 145 30.79 -2.41 -30.77
C ASN A 145 31.60 -3.43 -31.59
N ILE A 146 32.37 -2.97 -32.58
CA ILE A 146 33.29 -3.83 -33.35
C ILE A 146 34.37 -4.44 -32.45
N ALA A 147 34.92 -3.67 -31.52
CA ALA A 147 35.93 -4.17 -30.58
C ALA A 147 35.34 -5.25 -29.65
N ALA A 148 34.13 -5.04 -29.12
CA ALA A 148 33.42 -6.03 -28.32
C ALA A 148 33.12 -7.31 -29.10
N ALA A 149 32.61 -7.18 -30.33
CA ALA A 149 32.32 -8.32 -31.21
C ALA A 149 33.59 -9.12 -31.55
N LYS A 150 34.73 -8.46 -31.77
CA LYS A 150 36.03 -9.12 -31.98
C LYS A 150 36.46 -9.92 -30.74
N LEU A 151 36.21 -9.42 -29.54
CA LEU A 151 36.54 -10.12 -28.30
C LEU A 151 35.67 -11.38 -28.12
N GLN A 152 34.36 -11.26 -28.35
CA GLN A 152 33.43 -12.40 -28.34
C GLN A 152 33.81 -13.46 -29.38
N ARG A 153 34.20 -13.05 -30.59
CA ARG A 153 34.64 -13.98 -31.63
C ARG A 153 35.88 -14.76 -31.18
N ARG A 154 36.87 -14.11 -30.56
CA ARG A 154 38.06 -14.77 -30.01
C ARG A 154 37.71 -15.76 -28.89
N GLU A 155 36.77 -15.40 -28.02
CA GLU A 155 36.30 -16.31 -26.97
C GLU A 155 35.62 -17.54 -27.58
N LEU A 156 34.74 -17.35 -28.56
CA LEU A 156 34.10 -18.47 -29.26
C LEU A 156 35.12 -19.33 -30.02
N GLU A 157 36.10 -18.72 -30.69
CA GLU A 157 37.20 -19.44 -31.35
C GLU A 157 37.99 -20.28 -30.34
N THR A 158 38.28 -19.77 -29.14
CA THR A 158 38.98 -20.56 -28.10
C THR A 158 38.10 -21.67 -27.52
N ARG A 159 36.79 -21.43 -27.35
CA ARG A 159 35.84 -22.46 -26.92
C ARG A 159 35.70 -23.59 -27.94
N VAL A 160 35.61 -23.25 -29.23
CA VAL A 160 35.57 -24.24 -30.32
C VAL A 160 36.88 -25.03 -30.38
N LYS A 161 38.03 -24.38 -30.22
CA LYS A 161 39.32 -25.08 -30.14
C LYS A 161 39.37 -26.05 -28.97
N ARG A 162 38.95 -25.63 -27.77
CA ARG A 162 38.87 -26.52 -26.60
C ARG A 162 37.91 -27.70 -26.83
N ALA A 163 36.74 -27.44 -27.39
CA ALA A 163 35.77 -28.50 -27.70
C ALA A 163 36.29 -29.48 -28.78
N ASN A 164 37.09 -29.00 -29.73
CA ASN A 164 37.74 -29.86 -30.73
C ASN A 164 38.99 -30.57 -30.16
N GLU A 165 39.64 -30.01 -29.15
CA GLU A 165 40.74 -30.66 -28.40
C GLU A 165 40.23 -31.72 -27.43
N GLU A 166 38.96 -31.62 -26.97
CA GLU A 166 38.20 -32.69 -26.29
C GLU A 166 37.81 -33.85 -27.25
N ASP A 167 38.62 -34.10 -28.27
CA ASP A 167 38.63 -35.38 -28.97
C ASP A 167 38.94 -36.49 -27.96
N LEU A 168 38.20 -37.62 -28.03
CA LEU A 168 38.45 -38.80 -27.19
C LEU A 168 39.97 -39.04 -27.12
N THR A 169 40.49 -39.05 -25.91
CA THR A 169 41.91 -39.31 -25.66
C THR A 169 42.30 -40.62 -26.35
N ALA A 170 43.58 -40.78 -26.72
CA ALA A 170 44.03 -42.00 -27.40
C ALA A 170 43.63 -43.28 -26.63
N ASP A 171 43.53 -43.20 -25.30
CA ASP A 171 43.08 -44.28 -24.44
C ASP A 171 41.57 -44.49 -24.48
N GLU A 172 40.76 -43.44 -24.58
CA GLU A 172 39.32 -43.55 -24.79
C GLU A 172 38.98 -44.10 -26.18
N LYS A 173 39.72 -43.72 -27.23
CA LYS A 173 39.60 -44.33 -28.57
C LYS A 173 39.94 -45.83 -28.53
N LYS A 174 40.98 -46.23 -27.77
CA LYS A 174 41.30 -47.65 -27.53
C LYS A 174 40.21 -48.39 -26.73
N LYS A 175 39.60 -47.75 -25.73
CA LYS A 175 38.47 -48.34 -24.98
C LYS A 175 37.24 -48.50 -25.86
N LEU A 176 36.93 -47.51 -26.68
CA LEU A 176 35.79 -47.53 -27.59
C LEU A 176 35.94 -48.64 -28.65
N THR A 177 37.14 -48.82 -29.21
CA THR A 177 37.41 -49.93 -30.14
C THR A 177 37.32 -51.31 -29.46
N LYS A 178 37.80 -51.44 -28.22
CA LYS A 178 37.61 -52.68 -27.42
C LYS A 178 36.14 -52.97 -27.16
N LEU A 179 35.36 -51.97 -26.74
CA LEU A 179 33.92 -52.11 -26.50
C LEU A 179 33.17 -52.45 -27.79
N GLN A 180 33.54 -51.85 -28.93
CA GLN A 180 32.97 -52.21 -30.23
C GLN A 180 33.26 -53.67 -30.61
N ALA A 181 34.48 -54.16 -30.35
CA ALA A 181 34.83 -55.56 -30.58
C ALA A 181 34.04 -56.51 -29.65
N GLU A 182 33.81 -56.12 -28.40
CA GLU A 182 33.01 -56.89 -27.43
C GLU A 182 31.52 -56.90 -27.81
N VAL A 183 30.96 -55.79 -28.27
CA VAL A 183 29.58 -55.75 -28.79
C VAL A 183 29.45 -56.61 -30.05
N ALA A 184 30.45 -56.60 -30.93
CA ALA A 184 30.46 -57.46 -32.11
C ALA A 184 30.53 -58.95 -31.74
N SER A 185 31.34 -59.33 -30.74
CA SER A 185 31.42 -60.72 -30.29
C SER A 185 30.12 -61.16 -29.59
N LEU A 186 29.56 -60.32 -28.69
CA LEU A 186 28.30 -60.61 -28.00
C LEU A 186 27.11 -60.68 -28.95
N SER A 187 27.04 -59.83 -29.97
CA SER A 187 25.99 -59.93 -30.99
C SER A 187 26.10 -61.21 -31.82
N SER A 188 27.32 -61.68 -32.11
CA SER A 188 27.53 -62.97 -32.78
C SER A 188 27.10 -64.16 -31.91
N THR A 189 27.38 -64.14 -30.60
CA THR A 189 26.93 -65.20 -29.69
C THR A 189 25.41 -65.16 -29.49
N GLN A 190 24.81 -63.98 -29.44
CA GLN A 190 23.36 -63.79 -29.40
C GLN A 190 22.69 -64.39 -30.64
N ALA A 191 23.25 -64.16 -31.83
CA ALA A 191 22.73 -64.74 -33.07
C ALA A 191 22.80 -66.28 -33.06
N SER A 192 23.92 -66.85 -32.59
CA SER A 192 24.08 -68.31 -32.44
C SER A 192 23.09 -68.90 -31.44
N LEU A 193 22.93 -68.28 -30.27
CA LEU A 193 21.97 -68.71 -29.25
C LEU A 193 20.54 -68.64 -29.78
N HIS A 194 20.18 -67.58 -30.50
CA HIS A 194 18.85 -67.45 -31.09
C HIS A 194 18.57 -68.57 -32.11
N SER A 195 19.55 -68.93 -32.94
CA SER A 195 19.42 -70.07 -33.86
C SER A 195 19.21 -71.39 -33.10
N MET A 196 19.92 -71.62 -31.99
CA MET A 196 19.73 -72.82 -31.17
C MET A 196 18.34 -72.85 -30.52
N VAL A 197 17.87 -71.72 -29.99
CA VAL A 197 16.53 -71.60 -29.40
C VAL A 197 15.46 -71.87 -30.45
N GLN A 198 15.58 -71.31 -31.66
CA GLN A 198 14.65 -71.60 -32.75
C GLN A 198 14.62 -73.09 -33.12
N GLN A 199 15.77 -73.77 -33.16
CA GLN A 199 15.81 -75.22 -33.40
C GLN A 199 15.11 -76.00 -32.27
N GLN A 200 15.35 -75.62 -31.02
CA GLN A 200 14.68 -76.24 -29.87
C GLN A 200 13.17 -75.98 -29.88
N GLU A 201 12.72 -74.78 -30.24
CA GLU A 201 11.30 -74.45 -30.39
C GLU A 201 10.64 -75.28 -31.48
N GLN A 202 11.31 -75.49 -32.62
CA GLN A 202 10.81 -76.37 -33.68
C GLN A 202 10.68 -77.82 -33.19
N GLN A 203 11.67 -78.33 -32.45
CA GLN A 203 11.60 -79.66 -31.85
C GLN A 203 10.46 -79.78 -30.84
N LEU A 204 10.27 -78.77 -29.98
CA LEU A 204 9.16 -78.72 -29.03
C LEU A 204 7.80 -78.68 -29.73
N GLN A 205 7.66 -77.90 -30.80
CA GLN A 205 6.44 -77.85 -31.60
C GLN A 205 6.15 -79.21 -32.26
N GLN A 206 7.17 -79.89 -32.80
CA GLN A 206 7.01 -81.23 -33.35
C GLN A 206 6.58 -82.23 -32.28
N LEU A 207 7.24 -82.24 -31.12
CA LEU A 207 6.86 -83.08 -29.98
C LEU A 207 5.44 -82.76 -29.50
N GLN A 208 5.05 -81.49 -29.45
CA GLN A 208 3.71 -81.07 -29.09
C GLN A 208 2.67 -81.57 -30.10
N GLN A 209 2.95 -81.50 -31.40
CA GLN A 209 2.09 -82.05 -32.45
C GLN A 209 1.97 -83.57 -32.34
N GLN A 210 3.08 -84.27 -32.08
CA GLN A 210 3.09 -85.71 -31.84
C GLN A 210 2.26 -86.08 -30.60
N LEU A 211 2.39 -85.32 -29.50
CA LEU A 211 1.57 -85.50 -28.29
C LEU A 211 0.08 -85.28 -28.58
N HIS A 212 -0.25 -84.26 -29.39
CA HIS A 212 -1.64 -84.00 -29.81
C HIS A 212 -2.19 -85.11 -30.71
N ALA A 213 -1.35 -85.75 -31.54
CA ALA A 213 -1.73 -86.89 -32.37
C ALA A 213 -1.87 -88.19 -31.56
N ALA A 214 -0.99 -88.41 -30.57
CA ALA A 214 -0.94 -89.62 -29.73
C ALA A 214 -2.18 -89.81 -28.84
N GLY A 215 -2.87 -88.72 -28.46
CA GLY A 215 -4.11 -88.80 -27.67
C GLY A 215 -5.32 -89.43 -28.40
N GLY A 216 -5.23 -89.66 -29.71
CA GLY A 216 -6.30 -90.24 -30.52
C GLY A 216 -7.54 -89.35 -30.67
N GLU A 217 -8.51 -89.81 -31.45
CA GLU A 217 -9.76 -89.07 -31.74
C GLU A 217 -10.66 -88.88 -30.50
N GLU A 218 -10.61 -89.78 -29.53
CA GLU A 218 -11.41 -89.67 -28.31
C GLU A 218 -10.94 -88.54 -27.38
N MET A 219 -9.63 -88.36 -27.15
CA MET A 219 -9.13 -87.23 -26.36
C MET A 219 -9.39 -85.90 -27.07
N LYS A 220 -9.30 -85.86 -28.41
CA LYS A 220 -9.68 -84.66 -29.17
C LYS A 220 -11.14 -84.30 -28.96
N LYS A 221 -12.05 -85.29 -29.01
CA LYS A 221 -13.49 -85.08 -28.74
C LYS A 221 -13.75 -84.62 -27.29
N ARG A 222 -13.07 -85.22 -26.30
CA ARG A 222 -13.18 -84.80 -24.89
C ARG A 222 -12.64 -83.38 -24.68
N ARG A 223 -11.50 -83.04 -25.26
CA ARG A 223 -10.89 -81.70 -25.18
C ARG A 223 -11.75 -80.65 -25.89
N ALA A 224 -12.39 -80.98 -27.02
CA ALA A 224 -13.32 -80.09 -27.70
C ALA A 224 -14.59 -79.83 -26.86
N ARG A 225 -15.10 -80.84 -26.16
CA ARG A 225 -16.22 -80.68 -25.20
C ARG A 225 -15.81 -79.81 -24.01
N LEU A 226 -14.62 -80.03 -23.46
CA LEU A 226 -14.05 -79.22 -22.39
C LEU A 226 -13.87 -77.75 -22.82
N LEU A 227 -13.27 -77.50 -23.98
CA LEU A 227 -13.13 -76.15 -24.54
C LEU A 227 -14.48 -75.46 -24.77
N LYS A 228 -15.51 -76.21 -25.19
CA LYS A 228 -16.86 -75.66 -25.35
C LYS A 228 -17.47 -75.30 -23.99
N ALA A 229 -17.27 -76.13 -22.97
CA ALA A 229 -17.70 -75.85 -21.60
C ALA A 229 -16.95 -74.65 -20.99
N GLU A 230 -15.63 -74.59 -21.13
CA GLU A 230 -14.80 -73.47 -20.67
C GLU A 230 -15.18 -72.15 -21.34
N ARG A 231 -15.46 -72.17 -22.64
CA ARG A 231 -15.98 -71.00 -23.37
C ARG A 231 -17.38 -70.61 -22.90
N GLY A 232 -18.23 -71.58 -22.56
CA GLY A 232 -19.55 -71.35 -21.95
C GLY A 232 -19.43 -70.64 -20.61
N ILE A 233 -18.66 -71.22 -19.68
CA ILE A 233 -18.38 -70.67 -18.35
C ILE A 233 -17.77 -69.26 -18.46
N SER A 234 -16.83 -69.05 -19.39
CA SER A 234 -16.21 -67.73 -19.59
C SER A 234 -17.22 -66.69 -20.09
N ARG A 235 -18.17 -67.09 -20.95
CA ARG A 235 -19.23 -66.21 -21.44
C ARG A 235 -20.22 -65.87 -20.33
N GLU A 236 -20.67 -66.87 -19.57
CA GLU A 236 -21.56 -66.69 -18.42
C GLU A 236 -20.93 -65.78 -17.38
N ARG A 237 -19.68 -66.06 -16.98
CA ARG A 237 -18.92 -65.21 -16.06
C ARG A 237 -18.75 -63.78 -16.59
N SER A 238 -18.53 -63.61 -17.89
CA SER A 238 -18.46 -62.27 -18.50
C SER A 238 -19.81 -61.55 -18.51
N ALA A 239 -20.92 -62.27 -18.62
CA ALA A 239 -22.27 -61.72 -18.57
C ALA A 239 -22.65 -61.34 -17.13
N GLU A 240 -22.34 -62.19 -16.16
CA GLU A 240 -22.49 -61.90 -14.72
C GLU A 240 -21.69 -60.67 -14.30
N LEU A 241 -20.42 -60.58 -14.72
CA LEU A 241 -19.58 -59.40 -14.43
C LEU A 241 -20.15 -58.12 -15.06
N LYS A 242 -20.69 -58.20 -16.28
CA LYS A 242 -21.36 -57.06 -16.91
C LYS A 242 -22.63 -56.65 -16.17
N GLN A 243 -23.41 -57.62 -15.69
CA GLN A 243 -24.61 -57.35 -14.91
C GLN A 243 -24.27 -56.73 -13.54
N GLN A 244 -23.22 -57.22 -12.87
CA GLN A 244 -22.70 -56.64 -11.64
C GLN A 244 -22.18 -55.22 -11.85
N LEU A 245 -21.45 -54.96 -12.94
CA LEU A 245 -21.00 -53.62 -13.30
C LEU A 245 -22.19 -52.67 -13.54
N ALA A 246 -23.21 -53.10 -14.28
CA ALA A 246 -24.41 -52.29 -14.50
C ALA A 246 -25.18 -52.03 -13.20
N GLY A 247 -25.22 -52.99 -12.27
CA GLY A 247 -25.80 -52.80 -10.93
C GLY A 247 -25.02 -51.78 -10.09
N LEU A 248 -23.69 -51.92 -10.04
CA LEU A 248 -22.82 -50.98 -9.33
C LEU A 248 -22.86 -49.58 -9.95
N GLU A 249 -22.97 -49.46 -11.27
CA GLU A 249 -23.16 -48.18 -11.96
C GLU A 249 -24.50 -47.54 -11.56
N ALA A 250 -25.58 -48.31 -11.49
CA ALA A 250 -26.88 -47.80 -11.03
C ALA A 250 -26.80 -47.30 -9.57
N GLU A 251 -26.25 -48.11 -8.67
CA GLU A 251 -26.03 -47.73 -7.26
C GLU A 251 -25.13 -46.50 -7.12
N ALA A 252 -24.08 -46.39 -7.94
CA ALA A 252 -23.22 -45.20 -7.98
C ALA A 252 -24.01 -43.95 -8.41
N THR A 253 -24.91 -44.06 -9.39
CA THR A 253 -25.75 -42.92 -9.78
C THR A 253 -26.77 -42.52 -8.72
N GLU A 254 -27.34 -43.49 -7.99
CA GLU A 254 -28.26 -43.20 -6.88
C GLU A 254 -27.55 -42.56 -5.70
N THR A 255 -26.37 -43.05 -5.33
CA THR A 255 -25.55 -42.45 -4.27
C THR A 255 -25.09 -41.04 -4.64
N LEU A 256 -24.75 -40.79 -5.91
CA LEU A 256 -24.46 -39.43 -6.39
C LEU A 256 -25.67 -38.49 -6.25
N LYS A 257 -26.87 -38.92 -6.62
CA LYS A 257 -28.11 -38.13 -6.42
C LYS A 257 -28.35 -37.84 -4.94
N HIS A 258 -28.19 -38.83 -4.07
CA HIS A 258 -28.31 -38.63 -2.63
C HIS A 258 -27.26 -37.66 -2.07
N LEU A 259 -26.03 -37.69 -2.61
CA LEU A 259 -24.98 -36.76 -2.25
C LEU A 259 -25.30 -35.34 -2.73
N GLU A 260 -25.81 -35.17 -3.94
CA GLU A 260 -26.31 -33.89 -4.45
C GLU A 260 -27.43 -33.34 -3.55
N ASP A 261 -28.44 -34.13 -3.23
CA ASP A 261 -29.53 -33.74 -2.33
C ASP A 261 -29.00 -33.35 -0.93
N ALA A 262 -28.04 -34.10 -0.39
CA ALA A 262 -27.40 -33.80 0.88
C ALA A 262 -26.59 -32.49 0.82
N THR A 263 -25.91 -32.22 -0.30
CA THR A 263 -25.18 -30.95 -0.49
C THR A 263 -26.11 -29.76 -0.60
N GLN A 264 -27.24 -29.89 -1.30
CA GLN A 264 -28.26 -28.84 -1.36
C GLN A 264 -28.86 -28.56 0.03
N LYS A 265 -29.20 -29.60 0.80
CA LYS A 265 -29.66 -29.45 2.19
C LYS A 265 -28.62 -28.78 3.07
N LYS A 266 -27.34 -29.14 2.94
CA LYS A 266 -26.24 -28.49 3.67
C LYS A 266 -26.14 -27.00 3.33
N GLN A 267 -26.26 -26.63 2.05
CA GLN A 267 -26.26 -25.22 1.64
C GLN A 267 -27.45 -24.44 2.21
N GLN A 268 -28.64 -25.04 2.20
CA GLN A 268 -29.83 -24.44 2.83
C GLN A 268 -29.65 -24.23 4.34
N LEU A 269 -29.14 -25.24 5.05
CA LEU A 269 -28.83 -25.12 6.49
C LEU A 269 -27.76 -24.07 6.76
N GLN A 270 -26.76 -23.94 5.90
CA GLN A 270 -25.72 -22.91 6.03
C GLN A 270 -26.28 -21.49 5.83
N GLN A 271 -27.22 -21.31 4.89
CA GLN A 271 -27.95 -20.05 4.73
C GLN A 271 -28.81 -19.74 5.95
N GLN A 272 -29.51 -20.74 6.51
CA GLN A 272 -30.29 -20.58 7.74
C GLN A 272 -29.42 -20.21 8.93
N LEU A 273 -28.24 -20.83 9.09
CA LEU A 273 -27.26 -20.48 10.12
C LEU A 273 -26.76 -19.03 9.98
N GLN A 274 -26.50 -18.57 8.76
CA GLN A 274 -26.12 -17.16 8.53
C GLN A 274 -27.25 -16.20 8.90
N GLN A 275 -28.50 -16.52 8.56
CA GLN A 275 -29.66 -15.71 8.95
C GLN A 275 -29.82 -15.67 10.47
N LEU A 276 -29.72 -16.82 11.16
CA LEU A 276 -29.78 -16.88 12.62
C LEU A 276 -28.63 -16.10 13.27
N GLN A 277 -27.40 -16.16 12.73
CA GLN A 277 -26.29 -15.32 13.22
C GLN A 277 -26.56 -13.83 13.04
N GLN A 278 -27.15 -13.41 11.92
CA GLN A 278 -27.54 -12.02 11.72
C GLN A 278 -28.62 -11.59 12.71
N GLN A 279 -29.63 -12.44 12.94
CA GLN A 279 -30.67 -12.21 13.95
C GLN A 279 -30.08 -12.13 15.36
N GLN A 280 -29.13 -13.00 15.71
CA GLN A 280 -28.43 -12.95 16.99
C GLN A 280 -27.64 -11.64 17.15
N GLN A 281 -26.91 -11.20 16.11
CA GLN A 281 -26.19 -9.92 16.15
C GLN A 281 -27.13 -8.71 16.26
N GLN A 282 -28.30 -8.76 15.63
CA GLN A 282 -29.34 -7.74 15.79
C GLN A 282 -29.89 -7.74 17.22
N ALA A 283 -30.23 -8.92 17.76
CA ALA A 283 -30.70 -9.06 19.13
C ALA A 283 -29.64 -8.61 20.15
N GLU A 284 -28.36 -8.90 19.92
CA GLU A 284 -27.25 -8.43 20.76
C GLU A 284 -27.07 -6.91 20.70
N LYS A 285 -27.30 -6.28 19.54
CA LYS A 285 -27.33 -4.82 19.43
C LYS A 285 -28.51 -4.22 20.19
N GLU A 286 -29.71 -4.76 20.02
CA GLU A 286 -30.89 -4.35 20.77
C GLU A 286 -30.70 -4.56 22.29
N LEU A 287 -30.01 -5.63 22.70
CA LEU A 287 -29.68 -5.90 24.10
C LEU A 287 -28.63 -4.93 24.65
N LYS A 288 -27.67 -4.49 23.83
CA LYS A 288 -26.71 -3.43 24.18
C LYS A 288 -27.39 -2.06 24.31
N ASP A 289 -28.30 -1.74 23.40
CA ASP A 289 -29.05 -0.48 23.45
C ASP A 289 -30.00 -0.45 24.67
N THR A 290 -30.68 -1.56 24.97
CA THR A 290 -31.50 -1.68 26.18
C THR A 290 -30.68 -1.68 27.47
N THR A 291 -29.52 -2.34 27.54
CA THR A 291 -28.64 -2.27 28.72
C THR A 291 -28.05 -0.87 28.93
N ALA A 292 -27.77 -0.11 27.86
CA ALA A 292 -27.40 1.30 27.96
C ALA A 292 -28.54 2.17 28.56
N THR A 293 -29.80 1.84 28.27
CA THR A 293 -30.96 2.49 28.90
C THR A 293 -31.29 1.98 30.31
N ALA A 294 -30.84 0.78 30.70
CA ALA A 294 -31.09 0.16 32.01
C ALA A 294 -30.00 0.47 33.06
N ALA A 295 -28.82 0.95 32.65
CA ALA A 295 -27.76 1.44 33.55
C ALA A 295 -28.25 2.46 34.62
N PRO A 296 -29.13 3.44 34.32
CA PRO A 296 -29.69 4.31 35.36
C PRO A 296 -30.66 3.61 36.32
N ALA A 297 -31.28 2.49 35.92
CA ALA A 297 -32.20 1.73 36.78
C ALA A 297 -31.46 0.84 37.80
N ALA A 298 -30.32 0.25 37.43
CA ALA A 298 -29.49 -0.54 38.35
C ALA A 298 -28.85 0.32 39.47
N ALA A 299 -28.48 1.57 39.16
CA ALA A 299 -27.98 2.52 40.16
C ALA A 299 -29.05 2.87 41.20
N ALA A 300 -30.31 3.00 40.79
CA ALA A 300 -31.44 3.23 41.70
C ALA A 300 -31.75 2.02 42.61
N ALA A 301 -31.62 0.78 42.10
CA ALA A 301 -31.87 -0.43 42.89
C ALA A 301 -30.77 -0.70 43.94
N ALA A 302 -29.50 -0.43 43.62
CA ALA A 302 -28.39 -0.59 44.56
C ALA A 302 -28.48 0.39 45.75
N ALA A 303 -28.91 1.64 45.51
CA ALA A 303 -29.16 2.61 46.56
C ALA A 303 -30.29 2.18 47.52
N ALA A 304 -31.34 1.54 47.00
CA ALA A 304 -32.45 1.03 47.81
C ALA A 304 -32.06 -0.17 48.70
N GLN A 305 -31.22 -1.09 48.22
CA GLN A 305 -30.74 -2.23 49.02
C GLN A 305 -29.84 -1.80 50.18
N GLN A 306 -28.98 -0.80 49.99
CA GLN A 306 -28.14 -0.27 51.09
C GLN A 306 -29.00 0.32 52.22
N GLN A 307 -30.06 1.07 51.88
CA GLN A 307 -31.01 1.57 52.88
C GLN A 307 -31.72 0.43 53.63
N GLN A 308 -32.11 -0.64 52.93
CA GLN A 308 -32.79 -1.77 53.57
C GLN A 308 -31.87 -2.56 54.51
N GLN A 309 -30.59 -2.73 54.16
CA GLN A 309 -29.60 -3.36 55.04
C GLN A 309 -29.33 -2.53 56.30
N GLN A 310 -29.21 -1.21 56.18
CA GLN A 310 -29.09 -0.33 57.34
C GLN A 310 -30.31 -0.46 58.27
N GLN A 311 -31.53 -0.50 57.71
CA GLN A 311 -32.74 -0.72 58.52
C GLN A 311 -32.76 -2.10 59.19
N ARG A 312 -32.31 -3.17 58.52
CA ARG A 312 -32.22 -4.50 59.13
C ARG A 312 -31.20 -4.57 60.26
N GLN A 313 -30.04 -3.93 60.10
CA GLN A 313 -29.01 -3.85 61.14
C GLN A 313 -29.51 -3.07 62.36
N LEU A 314 -30.19 -1.93 62.13
CA LEU A 314 -30.86 -1.17 63.19
C LEU A 314 -31.91 -2.02 63.92
N ARG A 315 -32.70 -2.80 63.18
CA ARG A 315 -33.74 -3.66 63.77
C ARG A 315 -33.15 -4.82 64.56
N ALA A 316 -32.13 -5.48 64.03
CA ALA A 316 -31.42 -6.55 64.74
C ALA A 316 -30.73 -6.04 66.03
N ALA A 317 -30.15 -4.84 66.00
CA ALA A 317 -29.59 -4.20 67.19
C ALA A 317 -30.68 -3.90 68.24
N LEU A 318 -31.87 -3.46 67.81
CA LEU A 318 -33.00 -3.25 68.71
C LEU A 318 -33.53 -4.55 69.32
N ASP A 319 -33.59 -5.63 68.54
CA ASP A 319 -34.07 -6.92 69.04
C ASP A 319 -33.05 -7.58 69.97
N SER A 320 -31.75 -7.46 69.69
CA SER A 320 -30.68 -7.88 70.62
C SER A 320 -30.73 -7.12 71.95
N LEU A 321 -31.03 -5.81 71.92
CA LEU A 321 -31.20 -5.03 73.15
C LEU A 321 -32.40 -5.52 73.97
N LYS A 322 -33.51 -5.87 73.32
CA LYS A 322 -34.69 -6.44 73.99
C LYS A 322 -34.42 -7.83 74.57
N GLU A 323 -33.62 -8.66 73.90
CA GLU A 323 -33.22 -9.96 74.44
C GLU A 323 -32.38 -9.79 75.71
N VAL A 324 -31.45 -8.84 75.73
CA VAL A 324 -30.69 -8.50 76.95
C VAL A 324 -31.62 -8.03 78.07
N ASP A 325 -32.57 -7.13 77.78
CA ASP A 325 -33.56 -6.69 78.77
C ASP A 325 -34.44 -7.85 79.30
N ALA A 326 -34.80 -8.80 78.43
CA ALA A 326 -35.56 -9.97 78.84
C ALA A 326 -34.73 -10.92 79.73
N THR A 327 -33.44 -11.11 79.43
CA THR A 327 -32.56 -11.92 80.28
C THR A 327 -32.38 -11.31 81.67
N ILE A 328 -32.24 -9.99 81.77
CA ILE A 328 -32.12 -9.30 83.06
C ILE A 328 -33.39 -9.50 83.90
N ARG A 329 -34.58 -9.37 83.28
CA ARG A 329 -35.85 -9.59 84.01
C ARG A 329 -36.02 -11.03 84.50
N ASN A 330 -35.64 -12.01 83.68
CA ASN A 330 -35.73 -13.41 84.08
C ASN A 330 -34.78 -13.73 85.24
N GLU A 331 -33.55 -13.19 85.21
CA GLU A 331 -32.60 -13.33 86.33
C GLU A 331 -33.12 -12.65 87.61
N GLU A 332 -33.78 -11.49 87.49
CA GLU A 332 -34.44 -10.82 88.63
C GLU A 332 -35.60 -11.65 89.21
N GLU A 333 -36.42 -12.28 88.36
CA GLU A 333 -37.53 -13.14 88.79
C GLU A 333 -37.03 -14.45 89.45
N GLU A 334 -35.98 -15.08 88.90
CA GLU A 334 -35.36 -16.27 89.50
C GLU A 334 -34.74 -15.97 90.87
N ALA A 335 -34.08 -14.81 91.02
CA ALA A 335 -33.55 -14.37 92.31
C ALA A 335 -34.66 -14.19 93.35
N ALA A 336 -35.78 -13.58 92.96
CA ALA A 336 -36.93 -13.37 93.85
C ALA A 336 -37.60 -14.69 94.27
N GLN A 337 -37.76 -15.66 93.35
CA GLN A 337 -38.31 -16.98 93.67
C GLN A 337 -37.40 -17.77 94.62
N THR A 338 -36.08 -17.66 94.45
CA THR A 338 -35.10 -18.35 95.29
C THR A 338 -35.11 -17.79 96.72
N GLU A 339 -35.24 -16.47 96.90
CA GLU A 339 -35.42 -15.87 98.23
C GLU A 339 -36.72 -16.32 98.91
N GLN A 340 -37.82 -16.41 98.15
CA GLN A 340 -39.10 -16.81 98.72
C GLN A 340 -39.10 -18.28 99.17
N GLN A 341 -38.45 -19.18 98.42
CA GLN A 341 -38.27 -20.58 98.83
C GLN A 341 -37.41 -20.73 100.09
N GLN A 342 -36.33 -19.94 100.23
CA GLN A 342 -35.51 -19.98 101.45
C GLN A 342 -36.29 -19.53 102.70
N GLN A 343 -37.13 -18.50 102.57
CA GLN A 343 -37.97 -18.04 103.68
C GLN A 343 -39.00 -19.10 104.12
N GLN A 344 -39.62 -19.80 103.17
CA GLN A 344 -40.57 -20.87 103.52
C GLN A 344 -39.89 -22.07 104.20
N GLN A 345 -38.69 -22.46 103.76
CA GLN A 345 -37.94 -23.55 104.42
C GLN A 345 -37.57 -23.20 105.87
N GLN A 346 -37.18 -21.95 106.14
CA GLN A 346 -36.89 -21.53 107.52
C GLN A 346 -38.12 -21.58 108.43
N GLN A 347 -39.30 -21.21 107.93
CA GLN A 347 -40.53 -21.32 108.72
C GLN A 347 -40.93 -22.76 109.00
N GLN A 348 -40.77 -23.69 108.06
CA GLN A 348 -41.08 -25.11 108.28
C GLN A 348 -40.16 -25.76 109.32
N GLN A 349 -38.86 -25.40 109.34
CA GLN A 349 -37.95 -25.92 110.35
C GLN A 349 -38.29 -25.45 111.78
N GLN A 350 -38.80 -24.22 111.93
CA GLN A 350 -39.24 -23.74 113.24
C GLN A 350 -40.50 -24.45 113.75
N GLN A 351 -41.45 -24.81 112.86
CA GLN A 351 -42.65 -25.55 113.28
C GLN A 351 -42.36 -27.00 113.70
N GLN A 352 -41.41 -27.68 113.03
CA GLN A 352 -41.06 -29.06 113.41
C GLN A 352 -40.42 -29.16 114.79
N GLN A 353 -39.64 -28.16 115.22
CA GLN A 353 -39.07 -28.16 116.58
C GLN A 353 -40.12 -27.98 117.68
N GLN A 354 -41.25 -27.30 117.40
CA GLN A 354 -42.33 -27.15 118.39
C GLN A 354 -43.19 -28.41 118.54
N GLN A 355 -43.31 -29.24 117.50
CA GLN A 355 -44.04 -30.51 117.59
C GLN A 355 -43.26 -31.62 118.32
N GLN A 356 -41.93 -31.61 118.25
CA GLN A 356 -41.10 -32.64 118.90
C GLN A 356 -41.04 -32.53 120.44
N GLN A 357 -41.43 -31.40 121.04
CA GLN A 357 -41.47 -31.26 122.51
C GLN A 357 -42.80 -31.73 123.14
N GLN A 358 -43.86 -31.99 122.34
CA GLN A 358 -45.15 -32.51 122.84
C GLN A 358 -45.31 -34.04 122.68
N GLN A 359 -44.28 -34.76 122.24
CA GLN A 359 -44.24 -36.24 122.23
C GLN A 359 -43.14 -36.81 123.14
N THR A 360 -42.92 -36.19 124.30
CA THR A 360 -42.09 -36.78 125.36
C THR A 360 -42.99 -37.52 126.35
N LEU A 361 -43.58 -38.68 126.00
CA LEU A 361 -44.21 -39.65 126.94
C LEU A 361 -44.90 -40.78 126.16
N ALA A 362 -44.69 -42.02 126.61
CA ALA A 362 -45.43 -43.25 126.32
C ALA A 362 -45.06 -44.08 125.07
N LEU A 363 -44.39 -45.20 125.39
CA LEU A 363 -44.56 -46.57 124.88
C LEU A 363 -43.95 -46.86 123.49
N THR A 364 -42.96 -47.75 123.36
CA THR A 364 -42.87 -49.17 123.74
C THR A 364 -43.84 -50.06 122.96
N ASP A 365 -43.22 -51.02 122.28
CA ASP A 365 -43.76 -52.28 121.76
C ASP A 365 -44.55 -52.28 120.44
N GLY A 366 -43.99 -53.03 119.50
CA GLY A 366 -44.67 -54.20 118.94
C GLY A 366 -46.03 -54.04 118.27
N SER A 367 -46.06 -54.53 117.04
CA SER A 367 -47.14 -55.35 116.48
C SER A 367 -48.16 -54.68 115.55
N MET A 368 -48.16 -55.23 114.34
CA MET A 368 -49.30 -55.67 113.52
C MET A 368 -50.56 -54.78 113.41
N GLU A 369 -50.83 -54.45 112.14
CA GLU A 369 -52.09 -54.74 111.43
C GLU A 369 -53.31 -53.80 111.55
N VAL A 370 -53.85 -53.51 110.33
CA VAL A 370 -55.30 -53.42 109.98
C VAL A 370 -55.97 -52.07 110.38
N ASP A 371 -56.73 -51.33 109.57
CA ASP A 371 -57.61 -51.62 108.44
C ASP A 371 -57.92 -50.34 107.61
N SER A 372 -58.26 -50.56 106.33
CA SER A 372 -59.35 -49.98 105.50
C SER A 372 -59.72 -48.49 105.50
N ASP A 373 -59.77 -47.92 104.28
CA ASP A 373 -60.80 -47.01 103.69
C ASP A 373 -60.15 -46.13 102.59
N ASP A 374 -60.52 -46.32 101.32
CA ASP A 374 -61.51 -45.48 100.59
C ASP A 374 -61.08 -43.99 100.53
N GLN A 375 -61.09 -43.22 99.45
CA GLN A 375 -61.69 -43.28 98.12
C GLN A 375 -61.29 -41.92 97.47
N GLN A 376 -61.04 -41.86 96.17
CA GLN A 376 -61.92 -41.17 95.22
C GLN A 376 -62.16 -39.67 95.51
N GLN A 377 -61.65 -38.77 94.68
CA GLN A 377 -62.23 -38.37 93.38
C GLN A 377 -62.99 -37.05 93.51
N GLN A 378 -63.04 -36.37 92.36
CA GLN A 378 -64.13 -35.50 91.94
C GLN A 378 -64.24 -34.18 92.69
N GLN A 379 -63.70 -33.14 92.06
CA GLN A 379 -64.55 -32.31 91.19
C GLN A 379 -63.69 -31.34 90.39
N GLN A 380 -63.46 -31.66 89.12
CA GLN A 380 -63.50 -30.66 88.05
C GLN A 380 -63.67 -31.36 86.70
N GLN A 381 -64.77 -32.11 86.65
CA GLN A 381 -65.37 -32.64 85.43
C GLN A 381 -66.41 -31.61 84.96
N GLN A 382 -65.98 -30.47 84.39
CA GLN A 382 -66.84 -29.61 83.56
C GLN A 382 -66.12 -28.57 82.68
N GLN A 383 -64.84 -28.80 82.32
CA GLN A 383 -64.20 -28.09 81.19
C GLN A 383 -63.63 -29.05 80.12
N GLN A 384 -64.20 -30.25 80.02
CA GLN A 384 -64.47 -30.82 78.71
C GLN A 384 -65.64 -30.04 78.10
N GLN A 385 -65.36 -29.13 77.15
CA GLN A 385 -66.16 -29.03 75.91
C GLN A 385 -65.70 -27.98 74.88
N GLN A 386 -64.56 -27.27 75.02
CA GLN A 386 -64.18 -26.27 73.99
C GLN A 386 -62.75 -26.24 73.45
N GLN A 387 -61.81 -27.09 73.89
CA GLN A 387 -60.48 -27.16 73.24
C GLN A 387 -60.17 -28.50 72.60
N GLN A 388 -61.23 -29.21 72.21
CA GLN A 388 -61.19 -30.35 71.31
C GLN A 388 -61.74 -29.99 69.92
N GLN A 389 -61.28 -28.88 69.34
CA GLN A 389 -61.55 -28.60 67.92
C GLN A 389 -60.47 -27.88 67.12
N GLN A 390 -59.25 -27.66 67.64
CA GLN A 390 -58.22 -27.01 66.80
C GLN A 390 -56.76 -27.27 67.19
N GLN A 391 -56.42 -28.51 67.55
CA GLN A 391 -55.02 -28.99 67.42
C GLN A 391 -54.91 -30.51 67.22
N GLN A 392 -55.92 -31.11 66.57
CA GLN A 392 -55.76 -32.26 65.69
C GLN A 392 -55.65 -31.75 64.25
N GLN A 393 -54.48 -31.23 63.90
CA GLN A 393 -53.92 -31.21 62.54
C GLN A 393 -52.49 -30.70 62.63
N GLN A 394 -51.61 -31.61 63.08
CA GLN A 394 -50.19 -31.78 62.73
C GLN A 394 -49.55 -32.77 63.72
N GLN A 395 -50.25 -33.90 63.95
CA GLN A 395 -49.65 -35.13 64.42
C GLN A 395 -49.26 -35.97 63.20
N GLN A 396 -48.25 -36.83 63.37
CA GLN A 396 -48.01 -38.06 62.59
C GLN A 396 -47.39 -37.93 61.18
N ASP A 397 -46.16 -37.45 61.04
CA ASP A 397 -45.34 -37.77 59.84
C ASP A 397 -43.82 -37.98 60.07
N PHE A 398 -43.26 -37.71 61.26
CA PHE A 398 -41.79 -37.69 61.42
C PHE A 398 -41.13 -38.86 62.17
N ALA A 399 -41.87 -39.94 62.49
CA ALA A 399 -41.31 -41.07 63.24
C ALA A 399 -41.49 -42.46 62.59
N ALA A 400 -42.18 -42.54 61.45
CA ALA A 400 -42.35 -43.79 60.69
C ALA A 400 -41.42 -43.89 59.46
N GLU A 401 -41.04 -42.75 58.85
CA GLU A 401 -40.18 -42.73 57.65
C GLU A 401 -38.71 -43.09 57.95
N ASP A 402 -38.20 -42.77 59.14
CA ASP A 402 -36.81 -43.03 59.52
C ASP A 402 -36.51 -44.52 59.82
N LEU A 403 -37.53 -45.33 60.15
CA LEU A 403 -37.35 -46.78 60.31
C LEU A 403 -37.48 -47.53 58.97
N GLU A 404 -38.28 -47.03 58.02
CA GLU A 404 -38.41 -47.62 56.69
C GLU A 404 -37.20 -47.30 55.78
N LEU A 405 -36.57 -46.12 55.94
CA LEU A 405 -35.36 -45.77 55.19
C LEU A 405 -34.16 -46.63 55.57
N LEU A 406 -34.02 -47.00 56.84
CA LEU A 406 -32.94 -47.86 57.34
C LEU A 406 -33.08 -49.32 56.89
N GLN A 407 -34.31 -49.80 56.66
CA GLN A 407 -34.57 -51.12 56.11
C GLN A 407 -34.46 -51.17 54.56
N ARG A 408 -34.55 -50.02 53.89
CA ARG A 408 -34.26 -49.88 52.44
C ARG A 408 -32.78 -49.73 52.10
N LEU A 409 -31.96 -49.32 53.07
CA LEU A 409 -30.52 -49.11 52.91
C LEU A 409 -29.66 -50.34 53.28
N SER A 410 -30.26 -51.42 53.81
CA SER A 410 -29.60 -52.72 53.87
C SER A 410 -29.61 -53.37 52.48
N ILE A 411 -28.81 -52.81 51.57
CA ILE A 411 -28.42 -53.48 50.34
C ILE A 411 -27.51 -54.64 50.76
N ASP A 412 -28.00 -55.85 50.55
CA ASP A 412 -27.22 -57.08 50.55
C ASP A 412 -25.91 -56.84 49.76
N ILE A 413 -24.78 -56.69 50.45
CA ILE A 413 -23.46 -56.87 49.84
C ILE A 413 -23.28 -58.39 49.69
N ARG A 414 -23.97 -58.96 48.70
CA ARG A 414 -23.56 -60.22 48.10
C ARG A 414 -22.40 -59.88 47.16
N GLU A 415 -21.37 -60.70 47.17
CA GLU A 415 -20.17 -60.62 46.31
C GLU A 415 -20.45 -60.49 44.79
N ALA A 416 -21.71 -60.53 44.36
CA ALA A 416 -22.16 -60.34 42.98
C ALA A 416 -22.14 -58.88 42.47
N ALA A 417 -21.86 -57.88 43.32
CA ALA A 417 -21.80 -56.47 42.91
C ALA A 417 -20.39 -55.99 42.49
N LEU A 418 -19.37 -56.84 42.59
CA LEU A 418 -18.13 -56.65 41.83
C LEU A 418 -18.42 -57.12 40.40
N CYS A 419 -18.58 -56.18 39.47
CA CYS A 419 -18.61 -56.50 38.05
C CYS A 419 -17.27 -57.18 37.69
N GLU A 420 -17.29 -58.50 37.60
CA GLU A 420 -16.21 -59.25 36.96
C GLU A 420 -16.21 -58.86 35.48
N TYR A 421 -15.22 -58.05 35.08
CA TYR A 421 -14.95 -57.82 33.67
C TYR A 421 -14.73 -59.19 33.03
N THR A 422 -15.62 -59.57 32.11
CA THR A 422 -15.45 -60.83 31.38
C THR A 422 -14.23 -60.69 30.46
N ALA A 423 -13.57 -61.80 30.11
CA ALA A 423 -12.41 -61.76 29.21
C ALA A 423 -12.73 -61.05 27.88
N ALA A 424 -13.99 -61.11 27.41
CA ALA A 424 -14.47 -60.40 26.24
C ALA A 424 -14.57 -58.88 26.43
N ASP A 425 -14.83 -58.39 27.65
CA ASP A 425 -14.86 -56.95 27.95
C ASP A 425 -13.44 -56.38 28.07
N ILE A 426 -12.49 -57.18 28.55
CA ILE A 426 -11.06 -56.84 28.56
C ILE A 426 -10.51 -56.78 27.12
N GLU A 427 -10.88 -57.72 26.25
CA GLU A 427 -10.52 -57.69 24.83
C GLU A 427 -11.11 -56.48 24.10
N LYS A 428 -12.36 -56.11 24.39
CA LYS A 428 -12.97 -54.88 23.84
C LYS A 428 -12.26 -53.62 24.32
N LEU A 429 -11.88 -53.55 25.60
CA LEU A 429 -11.10 -52.44 26.15
C LEU A 429 -9.69 -52.36 25.52
N GLN A 430 -9.05 -53.49 25.27
CA GLN A 430 -7.77 -53.56 24.57
C GLN A 430 -7.90 -53.13 23.10
N GLN A 431 -8.90 -53.61 22.38
CA GLN A 431 -9.19 -53.16 21.01
C GLN A 431 -9.48 -51.66 20.96
N GLN A 432 -10.24 -51.14 21.93
CA GLN A 432 -10.54 -49.71 21.99
C GLN A 432 -9.30 -48.86 22.31
N GLN A 433 -8.36 -49.37 23.12
CA GLN A 433 -7.05 -48.74 23.33
C GLN A 433 -6.17 -48.79 22.07
N GLU A 434 -6.14 -49.91 21.35
CA GLU A 434 -5.38 -50.04 20.10
C GLU A 434 -5.94 -49.13 18.99
N GLU A 435 -7.25 -49.02 18.86
CA GLU A 435 -7.90 -48.09 17.92
C GLU A 435 -7.59 -46.62 18.27
N GLN A 436 -7.55 -46.26 19.55
CA GLN A 436 -7.15 -44.91 19.98
C GLN A 436 -5.67 -44.61 19.70
N GLN A 437 -4.78 -45.60 19.88
CA GLN A 437 -3.37 -45.45 19.51
C GLN A 437 -3.18 -45.31 18.00
N GLN A 438 -3.87 -46.12 17.19
CA GLN A 438 -3.82 -46.00 15.74
C GLN A 438 -4.38 -44.67 15.23
N GLN A 439 -5.43 -44.13 15.86
CA GLN A 439 -5.93 -42.79 15.54
C GLN A 439 -4.93 -41.68 15.89
N GLN A 440 -4.21 -41.78 17.01
CA GLN A 440 -3.14 -40.84 17.35
C GLN A 440 -1.98 -40.91 16.35
N GLU A 441 -1.56 -42.10 15.94
CA GLU A 441 -0.50 -42.26 14.93
C GLU A 441 -0.92 -41.72 13.56
N GLN A 442 -2.17 -41.92 13.13
CA GLN A 442 -2.68 -41.34 11.88
C GLN A 442 -2.75 -39.81 11.94
N GLN A 443 -3.13 -39.22 13.08
CA GLN A 443 -3.11 -37.75 13.25
C GLN A 443 -1.67 -37.19 13.22
N GLN A 444 -0.70 -37.89 13.80
CA GLN A 444 0.71 -37.48 13.73
C GLN A 444 1.28 -37.58 12.30
N GLN A 445 0.87 -38.58 11.52
CA GLN A 445 1.32 -38.71 10.12
C GLN A 445 0.73 -37.64 9.19
N GLN A 446 -0.51 -37.17 9.42
CA GLN A 446 -1.10 -36.11 8.59
C GLN A 446 -0.42 -34.74 8.79
N GLY A 447 0.10 -34.43 9.98
CA GLY A 447 0.85 -33.19 10.24
C GLY A 447 2.15 -33.07 9.43
N SER A 448 2.80 -34.20 9.12
CA SER A 448 4.06 -34.25 8.37
C SER A 448 3.91 -33.85 6.90
N LEU A 449 2.83 -34.29 6.23
CA LEU A 449 2.62 -34.02 4.81
C LEU A 449 2.32 -32.53 4.54
N HIS A 450 1.49 -31.91 5.39
CA HIS A 450 1.14 -30.50 5.25
C HIS A 450 2.33 -29.58 5.52
N ALA A 451 3.16 -29.90 6.52
CA ALA A 451 4.39 -29.16 6.80
C ALA A 451 5.39 -29.21 5.62
N LEU A 452 5.51 -30.38 4.96
CA LEU A 452 6.34 -30.54 3.76
C LEU A 452 5.84 -29.74 2.56
N GLN A 453 4.52 -29.69 2.35
CA GLN A 453 3.91 -28.87 1.30
C GLN A 453 4.14 -27.37 1.56
N LEU A 454 3.91 -26.90 2.79
CA LEU A 454 4.19 -25.52 3.20
C LEU A 454 5.67 -25.18 3.03
N TYR A 455 6.59 -26.06 3.42
CA TYR A 455 8.02 -25.85 3.24
C TYR A 455 8.39 -25.77 1.74
N LYS A 456 7.84 -26.65 0.90
CA LYS A 456 8.08 -26.64 -0.55
C LYS A 456 7.55 -25.35 -1.19
N GLN A 457 6.37 -24.89 -0.77
CA GLN A 457 5.79 -23.64 -1.25
C GLN A 457 6.62 -22.44 -0.77
N LYS A 458 6.96 -22.38 0.52
CA LYS A 458 7.79 -21.33 1.10
C LYS A 458 9.18 -21.27 0.47
N LYS A 459 9.79 -22.42 0.14
CA LYS A 459 11.08 -22.50 -0.57
C LYS A 459 11.00 -21.92 -1.98
N LYS A 460 9.90 -22.15 -2.70
CA LYS A 460 9.66 -21.54 -4.01
C LYS A 460 9.47 -20.02 -3.89
N GLU A 461 8.71 -19.58 -2.91
CA GLU A 461 8.49 -18.14 -2.65
C GLU A 461 9.79 -17.43 -2.24
N THR A 462 10.63 -18.05 -1.40
CA THR A 462 11.93 -17.47 -1.03
C THR A 462 12.87 -17.40 -2.22
N ALA A 463 12.88 -18.44 -3.08
CA ALA A 463 13.69 -18.42 -4.29
C ALA A 463 13.22 -17.32 -5.26
N ALA A 464 11.91 -17.14 -5.45
CA ALA A 464 11.36 -16.05 -6.24
C ALA A 464 11.74 -14.68 -5.68
N LYS A 465 11.60 -14.48 -4.36
CA LYS A 465 12.01 -13.23 -3.68
C LYS A 465 13.52 -12.97 -3.82
N GLU A 466 14.34 -14.01 -3.79
CA GLU A 466 15.79 -13.87 -3.99
C GLU A 466 16.12 -13.42 -5.42
N ILE A 467 15.40 -13.93 -6.42
CA ILE A 467 15.56 -13.51 -7.82
C ILE A 467 15.11 -12.05 -8.00
N ASP A 468 13.97 -11.66 -7.43
CA ASP A 468 13.46 -10.29 -7.50
C ASP A 468 14.41 -9.29 -6.81
N THR A 469 14.95 -9.65 -5.65
CA THR A 469 15.93 -8.81 -4.95
C THR A 469 17.25 -8.68 -5.70
N LYS A 470 17.73 -9.75 -6.34
CA LYS A 470 18.90 -9.69 -7.23
C LYS A 470 18.65 -8.81 -8.46
N THR A 471 17.47 -8.91 -9.06
CA THR A 471 17.08 -8.09 -10.21
C THR A 471 16.99 -6.62 -9.83
N ALA A 472 16.33 -6.30 -8.72
CA ALA A 472 16.25 -4.95 -8.19
C ALA A 472 17.63 -4.37 -7.81
N ALA A 473 18.54 -5.19 -7.31
CA ALA A 473 19.92 -4.79 -7.04
C ALA A 473 20.69 -4.47 -8.34
N ALA A 474 20.51 -5.29 -9.39
CA ALA A 474 21.12 -5.06 -10.70
C ALA A 474 20.60 -3.75 -11.34
N ASP A 475 19.30 -3.46 -11.25
CA ASP A 475 18.71 -2.23 -11.76
C ASP A 475 19.21 -0.98 -11.00
N ARG A 476 19.37 -1.09 -9.67
CA ARG A 476 20.00 -0.02 -8.87
C ARG A 476 21.43 0.25 -9.32
N GLU A 477 22.22 -0.79 -9.54
CA GLU A 477 23.61 -0.63 -9.97
C GLU A 477 23.69 -0.03 -11.39
N LYS A 478 22.83 -0.47 -12.30
CA LYS A 478 22.71 0.12 -13.65
C LYS A 478 22.36 1.61 -13.58
N THR A 479 21.41 1.99 -12.74
CA THR A 479 21.01 3.39 -12.54
C THR A 479 22.14 4.21 -11.93
N LYS A 480 22.87 3.65 -10.95
CA LYS A 480 24.04 4.28 -10.35
C LYS A 480 25.15 4.53 -11.38
N GLN A 481 25.41 3.55 -12.25
CA GLN A 481 26.37 3.71 -13.34
C GLN A 481 25.96 4.80 -14.33
N GLN A 482 24.66 4.90 -14.68
CA GLN A 482 24.16 5.98 -15.52
C GLN A 482 24.33 7.35 -14.86
N LEU A 483 24.04 7.45 -13.56
CA LEU A 483 24.20 8.68 -12.79
C LEU A 483 25.67 9.10 -12.70
N GLU A 484 26.59 8.17 -12.47
CA GLU A 484 28.02 8.44 -12.48
C GLU A 484 28.49 8.90 -13.87
N LYS A 485 28.05 8.25 -14.95
CA LYS A 485 28.34 8.73 -16.32
C LYS A 485 27.89 10.17 -16.52
N LEU A 486 26.65 10.50 -16.14
CA LEU A 486 26.13 11.88 -16.24
C LEU A 486 26.93 12.88 -15.40
N LYS A 487 27.32 12.51 -14.17
CA LYS A 487 28.20 13.34 -13.33
C LYS A 487 29.55 13.57 -14.00
N THR A 488 30.16 12.52 -14.55
CA THR A 488 31.45 12.62 -15.24
C THR A 488 31.34 13.52 -16.45
N THR A 489 30.33 13.34 -17.31
CA THR A 489 30.09 14.20 -18.48
C THR A 489 29.88 15.66 -18.06
N ARG A 490 29.03 15.91 -17.06
CA ARG A 490 28.81 17.27 -16.54
C ARG A 490 30.09 17.89 -15.98
N LYS A 491 30.89 17.12 -15.24
CA LYS A 491 32.18 17.57 -14.69
C LYS A 491 33.16 17.90 -15.82
N LEU A 492 33.25 17.07 -16.85
CA LEU A 492 34.15 17.30 -17.98
C LEU A 492 33.75 18.56 -18.76
N LEU A 493 32.45 18.73 -19.06
CA LEU A 493 31.94 19.94 -19.72
C LEU A 493 32.20 21.19 -18.88
N PHE A 494 31.98 21.11 -17.56
CA PHE A 494 32.28 22.21 -16.64
C PHE A 494 33.77 22.55 -16.64
N LEU A 495 34.66 21.57 -16.51
CA LEU A 495 36.11 21.81 -16.53
C LEU A 495 36.59 22.36 -17.88
N SER A 496 36.03 21.88 -18.98
CA SER A 496 36.32 22.41 -20.32
C SER A 496 35.92 23.88 -20.42
N ALA A 497 34.68 24.22 -20.09
CA ALA A 497 34.20 25.61 -20.10
C ALA A 497 35.00 26.49 -19.13
N PHE A 498 35.29 25.99 -17.93
CA PHE A 498 36.10 26.69 -16.93
C PHE A 498 37.51 26.98 -17.44
N ASN A 499 38.15 26.04 -18.12
CA ASN A 499 39.48 26.23 -18.72
C ASN A 499 39.45 27.27 -19.85
N ILE A 500 38.42 27.24 -20.71
CA ILE A 500 38.24 28.24 -21.77
C ILE A 500 38.06 29.64 -21.16
N ILE A 501 37.20 29.79 -20.16
CA ILE A 501 36.98 31.06 -19.48
C ILE A 501 38.25 31.53 -18.78
N SER A 502 38.94 30.64 -18.06
CA SER A 502 40.16 30.98 -17.32
C SER A 502 41.31 31.39 -18.23
N THR A 503 41.46 30.73 -19.39
CA THR A 503 42.48 31.12 -20.38
C THR A 503 42.15 32.48 -21.00
N LYS A 504 40.89 32.73 -21.37
CA LYS A 504 40.46 34.05 -21.84
C LYS A 504 40.64 35.14 -20.81
N LEU A 505 40.31 34.87 -19.54
CA LEU A 505 40.54 35.82 -18.45
C LEU A 505 42.03 36.16 -18.33
N LYS A 506 42.90 35.14 -18.31
CA LYS A 506 44.35 35.31 -18.26
C LYS A 506 44.90 36.08 -19.47
N GLU A 507 44.37 35.85 -20.67
CA GLU A 507 44.73 36.61 -21.88
C GLU A 507 44.35 38.09 -21.72
N THR A 508 43.11 38.38 -21.30
CA THR A 508 42.64 39.76 -21.10
C THR A 508 43.47 40.49 -20.04
N TYR A 509 43.77 39.85 -18.91
CA TYR A 509 44.62 40.41 -17.84
C TYR A 509 46.08 40.58 -18.25
N ARG A 510 46.55 39.94 -19.32
CA ARG A 510 47.90 40.16 -19.88
C ARG A 510 47.95 41.34 -20.85
N VAL A 511 46.81 41.67 -21.47
CA VAL A 511 46.69 42.75 -22.47
C VAL A 511 46.45 44.10 -21.79
N ILE A 512 45.73 44.09 -20.67
CA ILE A 512 45.65 45.22 -19.72
C ILE A 512 46.97 45.29 -18.94
#